data_AF-A0A537FTS6-F1
#
_entry.id   AF-A0A537FTS6-F1
#
_cell.length_a   1.000
_cell.length_b   1.000
_cell.length_c   1.000
_cell.angle_alpha   90.00
_cell.angle_beta   90.00
_cell.angle_gamma   90.00
#
_symmetry.space_group_name_H-M   'P 1'
#
loop_
_entity.id
_entity.type
_entity.pdbx_description
1 polymer ?
#
loop_
_entity_poly.entity_id
_entity_poly.type
_entity_poly.pdbx_seq_one_letter_code
_entity_poly.pdbx_strand_id
1 'polypeptide(L)'
;EGLRSFHGLAHRLQLVASRNGVDWYDDSKGTNVGATVAALRGLGKKTVLILGGDGKGQDFSPLAEPVSQFARRVLLIGRDAPRIAAALNGSGVQLEDCGSLEEAVEKALRNAAPGDAVLLSPACASWDMFRDYRHRGEVFAAAVRRLLA
;
A
#
# COMPACT_ATOMS: atom_id res chain seq x y z
N GLU A 1 -16.53 -8.59 27.79
CA GLU A 1 -16.56 -7.39 26.96
C GLU A 1 -15.27 -6.61 27.16
N GLY A 2 -14.43 -6.45 26.14
CA GLY A 2 -13.15 -5.77 26.33
C GLY A 2 -12.22 -5.97 25.16
N LEU A 3 -12.47 -5.24 24.08
CA LEU A 3 -11.55 -5.00 22.95
C LEU A 3 -12.11 -3.82 22.14
N ARG A 4 -12.43 -2.71 22.83
CA ARG A 4 -12.82 -1.47 22.15
C ARG A 4 -11.63 -0.51 22.17
N SER A 5 -11.09 -0.31 20.97
CA SER A 5 -10.21 0.80 20.58
C SER A 5 -8.72 0.65 20.91
N PHE A 6 -8.09 -0.43 20.42
CA PHE A 6 -6.66 -0.34 20.13
C PHE A 6 -6.49 0.49 18.84
N HIS A 7 -6.25 1.78 19.00
CA HIS A 7 -5.76 2.60 17.89
C HIS A 7 -4.33 2.14 17.64
N GLY A 8 -4.10 1.46 16.51
CA GLY A 8 -2.77 1.03 16.12
C GLY A 8 -1.76 2.18 16.20
N LEU A 9 -0.49 1.85 16.42
CA LEU A 9 0.59 2.84 16.36
C LEU A 9 0.49 3.61 15.03
N ALA A 10 0.72 4.92 15.06
CA ALA A 10 0.68 5.74 13.85
C ALA A 10 1.48 5.09 12.71
N HIS A 11 0.91 5.11 11.50
CA HIS A 11 1.46 4.48 10.29
C HIS A 11 1.63 2.94 10.34
N ARG A 12 0.92 2.24 11.24
CA ARG A 12 0.77 0.78 11.25
C ARG A 12 -0.69 0.42 11.04
N LEU A 13 -1.08 0.18 9.78
CA LEU A 13 -2.48 -0.03 9.38
C LEU A 13 -3.44 1.06 9.90
N GLN A 14 -3.00 2.31 9.86
CA GLN A 14 -3.81 3.44 10.30
C GLN A 14 -4.92 3.71 9.27
N LEU A 15 -6.18 3.67 9.70
CA LEU A 15 -7.30 4.10 8.85
C LEU A 15 -7.22 5.61 8.61
N VAL A 16 -7.06 6.02 7.36
CA VAL A 16 -6.96 7.41 6.91
C VAL A 16 -8.34 7.98 6.57
N ALA A 17 -9.15 7.19 5.87
CA ALA A 17 -10.49 7.56 5.44
C ALA A 17 -11.33 6.32 5.14
N SER A 18 -12.65 6.45 5.23
CA SER A 18 -13.61 5.47 4.70
C SER A 18 -14.67 6.24 3.91
N ARG A 19 -14.81 5.97 2.61
CA ARG A 19 -15.77 6.65 1.73
C ARG A 19 -16.25 5.70 0.64
N ASN A 20 -17.54 5.74 0.32
CA ASN A 20 -18.18 4.89 -0.69
C ASN A 20 -17.93 3.37 -0.50
N GLY A 21 -17.82 2.93 0.76
CA GLY A 21 -17.54 1.53 1.10
C GLY A 21 -16.08 1.09 0.86
N VAL A 22 -15.15 2.03 0.64
CA VAL A 22 -13.71 1.74 0.51
C VAL A 22 -12.97 2.31 1.71
N ASP A 23 -12.16 1.46 2.35
CA ASP A 23 -11.31 1.84 3.48
C ASP A 23 -9.88 2.13 3.02
N TRP A 24 -9.29 3.23 3.47
CA TRP A 24 -7.94 3.66 3.10
C TRP A 24 -7.00 3.51 4.29
N TYR A 25 -5.96 2.68 4.17
CA TYR A 25 -5.02 2.37 5.24
C TYR A 25 -3.60 2.86 4.92
N ASP A 26 -2.99 3.51 5.89
CA ASP A 26 -1.58 3.89 5.91
C ASP A 26 -0.78 2.90 6.77
N ASP A 27 0.07 2.13 6.11
CA ASP A 27 1.10 1.26 6.68
C ASP A 27 2.49 1.65 6.16
N SER A 28 2.74 2.95 5.99
CA SER A 28 4.01 3.50 5.49
C SER A 28 5.22 3.12 6.33
N LYS A 29 5.03 2.69 7.59
CA LYS A 29 6.09 2.12 8.44
C LYS A 29 6.48 0.68 8.05
N GLY A 30 5.67 0.01 7.22
CA GLY A 30 5.96 -1.29 6.62
C GLY A 30 7.06 -1.21 5.56
N THR A 31 8.31 -1.01 6.00
CA THR A 31 9.48 -0.82 5.12
C THR A 31 10.18 -2.13 4.75
N ASN A 32 9.51 -3.27 4.88
CA ASN A 32 10.03 -4.58 4.51
C ASN A 32 8.90 -5.49 4.01
N VAL A 33 9.25 -6.49 3.22
CA VAL A 33 8.31 -7.44 2.60
C VAL A 33 7.41 -8.14 3.63
N GLY A 34 7.97 -8.59 4.76
CA GLY A 34 7.21 -9.31 5.79
C GLY A 34 6.09 -8.47 6.41
N ALA A 35 6.33 -7.17 6.63
CA ALA A 35 5.31 -6.25 7.13
C ALA A 35 4.15 -6.12 6.14
N THR A 36 4.45 -5.97 4.85
CA THR A 36 3.44 -5.87 3.79
C THR A 36 2.62 -7.16 3.64
N VAL A 37 3.27 -8.32 3.72
CA VAL A 37 2.57 -9.62 3.72
C VAL A 37 1.60 -9.72 4.89
N ALA A 38 2.04 -9.35 6.10
CA ALA A 38 1.20 -9.38 7.30
C ALA A 38 0.03 -8.39 7.21
N ALA A 39 0.27 -7.18 6.68
CA ALA A 39 -0.76 -6.18 6.45
C ALA A 39 -1.83 -6.66 5.47
N LEU A 40 -1.41 -7.20 4.32
CA LEU A 40 -2.32 -7.66 3.28
C LEU A 40 -3.18 -8.86 3.74
N ARG A 41 -2.58 -9.82 4.44
CA ARG A 41 -3.30 -10.95 5.04
C ARG A 41 -4.22 -10.50 6.18
N GLY A 42 -3.78 -9.56 7.00
CA GLY A 42 -4.53 -9.05 8.15
C GLY A 42 -5.80 -8.28 7.76
N LEU A 43 -5.82 -7.62 6.61
CA LEU A 43 -7.03 -6.96 6.10
C LEU A 43 -8.13 -7.94 5.67
N GLY A 44 -7.75 -9.13 5.18
CA GLY A 44 -8.68 -10.19 4.80
C GLY A 44 -9.69 -9.81 3.70
N LYS A 45 -9.47 -8.72 2.98
CA LYS A 45 -10.35 -8.20 1.92
C LYS A 45 -9.56 -7.85 0.66
N LYS A 46 -10.26 -7.76 -0.48
CA LYS A 46 -9.62 -7.34 -1.74
C LYS A 46 -9.06 -5.93 -1.58
N THR A 47 -7.82 -5.74 -2.04
CA THR A 47 -7.05 -4.54 -1.73
C THR A 47 -6.38 -3.97 -2.96
N VAL A 48 -6.51 -2.67 -3.22
CA VAL A 48 -5.61 -1.96 -4.13
C VAL A 48 -4.35 -1.59 -3.35
N LEU A 49 -3.22 -2.17 -3.74
CA LEU A 49 -1.98 -2.12 -2.97
C LEU A 49 -0.99 -1.15 -3.60
N ILE A 50 -0.42 -0.23 -2.81
CA ILE A 50 0.65 0.66 -3.23
C ILE A 50 1.98 0.13 -2.69
N LEU A 51 2.89 -0.26 -3.58
CA LEU A 51 4.22 -0.79 -3.28
C LEU A 51 5.33 0.11 -3.83
N GLY A 52 6.50 0.06 -3.19
CA GLY A 52 7.73 0.60 -3.76
C GLY A 52 8.44 1.66 -2.91
N GLY A 53 9.55 2.15 -3.45
CA GLY A 53 10.59 2.90 -2.75
C GLY A 53 11.98 2.28 -2.96
N ASP A 54 12.89 2.49 -2.00
CA ASP A 54 14.22 1.86 -1.95
C ASP A 54 14.19 0.54 -1.16
N GLY A 55 14.25 -0.58 -1.86
CA GLY A 55 14.22 -1.92 -1.30
C GLY A 55 15.57 -2.43 -0.82
N LYS A 56 16.66 -1.67 -1.00
CA LYS A 56 18.00 -2.01 -0.50
C LYS A 56 18.48 -3.43 -0.86
N GLY A 57 18.05 -3.93 -2.01
CA GLY A 57 18.44 -5.26 -2.50
C GLY A 57 17.68 -6.45 -1.92
N GLN A 58 16.58 -6.23 -1.19
CA GLN A 58 15.75 -7.32 -0.66
C GLN A 58 15.11 -8.18 -1.76
N ASP A 59 14.72 -9.40 -1.38
CA ASP A 59 13.93 -10.30 -2.22
C ASP A 59 12.43 -10.01 -2.07
N PHE A 60 11.76 -9.71 -3.18
CA PHE A 60 10.34 -9.40 -3.24
C PHE A 60 9.46 -10.61 -3.58
N SER A 61 10.05 -11.76 -3.89
CA SER A 61 9.34 -12.99 -4.24
C SER A 61 8.25 -13.41 -3.23
N PRO A 62 8.42 -13.21 -1.91
CA PRO A 62 7.37 -13.54 -0.93
C PRO A 62 6.08 -12.70 -1.05
N LEU A 63 6.08 -11.61 -1.82
CA LEU A 63 4.88 -10.82 -2.10
C LEU A 63 3.95 -11.51 -3.11
N ALA A 64 4.45 -12.41 -3.96
CA ALA A 64 3.69 -12.93 -5.11
C ALA A 64 2.41 -13.68 -4.71
N GLU A 65 2.50 -14.60 -3.74
CA GLU A 65 1.35 -15.37 -3.24
C GLU A 65 0.27 -14.49 -2.59
N PRO A 66 0.59 -13.63 -1.60
CA PRO A 66 -0.45 -12.81 -0.97
C PRO A 66 -0.98 -11.74 -1.94
N VAL A 67 -0.18 -11.22 -2.86
CA VAL A 67 -0.67 -10.32 -3.92
C VAL A 67 -1.68 -11.04 -4.81
N SER A 68 -1.36 -12.26 -5.29
CA SER A 68 -2.28 -13.03 -6.12
C SER A 68 -3.63 -13.28 -5.42
N GLN A 69 -3.59 -13.58 -4.12
CA GLN A 69 -4.79 -13.86 -3.34
C GLN A 69 -5.63 -12.60 -3.04
N PHE A 70 -5.00 -11.53 -2.56
CA PHE A 70 -5.71 -10.39 -1.96
C PHE A 70 -5.68 -9.12 -2.79
N ALA A 71 -4.70 -8.93 -3.66
CA ALA A 71 -4.63 -7.70 -4.44
C ALA A 71 -5.71 -7.69 -5.54
N ARG A 72 -6.34 -6.53 -5.71
CA ARG A 72 -7.16 -6.20 -6.87
C ARG A 72 -6.31 -5.59 -7.98
N ARG A 73 -5.38 -4.72 -7.57
CA ARG A 73 -4.39 -4.06 -8.42
C ARG A 73 -3.18 -3.69 -7.56
N VAL A 74 -2.01 -3.65 -8.18
CA VAL A 74 -0.78 -3.17 -7.56
C VAL A 74 -0.33 -1.91 -8.26
N LEU A 75 -0.09 -0.86 -7.49
CA LEU A 75 0.40 0.43 -7.93
C LEU A 75 1.83 0.59 -7.43
N LEU A 76 2.77 0.72 -8.34
CA LEU A 76 4.20 0.72 -8.05
C LEU A 76 4.71 2.16 -8.04
N ILE A 77 5.54 2.51 -7.06
CA ILE A 77 6.20 3.83 -6.97
C ILE A 77 7.69 3.68 -6.67
N GLY A 78 8.46 4.70 -7.02
CA GLY A 78 9.85 4.83 -6.58
C GLY A 78 10.83 3.87 -7.23
N ARG A 79 12.05 3.84 -6.68
CA ARG A 79 13.25 3.31 -7.34
C ARG A 79 13.15 1.83 -7.72
N ASP A 80 12.67 0.98 -6.80
CA ASP A 80 12.62 -0.47 -7.01
C ASP A 80 11.29 -0.95 -7.61
N ALA A 81 10.44 -0.06 -8.11
CA ALA A 81 9.21 -0.42 -8.82
C ALA A 81 9.44 -1.49 -9.92
N PRO A 82 10.46 -1.40 -10.80
CA PRO A 82 10.72 -2.43 -11.80
C PRO A 82 11.10 -3.80 -11.20
N ARG A 83 11.80 -3.82 -10.06
CA ARG A 83 12.20 -5.06 -9.40
C ARG A 83 11.00 -5.75 -8.74
N ILE A 84 10.14 -4.96 -8.11
CA ILE A 84 8.88 -5.46 -7.54
C ILE A 84 7.99 -5.98 -8.66
N ALA A 85 7.89 -5.26 -9.79
CA ALA A 85 7.13 -5.70 -10.96
C ALA A 85 7.60 -7.07 -11.45
N ALA A 86 8.91 -7.27 -11.59
CA ALA A 86 9.49 -8.53 -12.02
C ALA A 86 9.15 -9.68 -11.06
N ALA A 87 9.21 -9.44 -9.75
CA ALA A 87 8.86 -10.45 -8.73
C ALA A 87 7.35 -10.79 -8.73
N LEU A 88 6.50 -9.86 -9.16
CA LEU A 88 5.04 -10.02 -9.19
C LEU A 88 4.48 -10.43 -10.55
N ASN A 89 5.29 -10.54 -11.60
CA ASN A 89 4.84 -10.80 -12.97
C ASN A 89 4.00 -12.08 -13.11
N GLY A 90 4.22 -13.09 -12.27
CA GLY A 90 3.46 -14.34 -12.25
C GLY A 90 2.21 -14.33 -11.35
N SER A 91 1.88 -13.23 -10.67
CA SER A 91 0.79 -13.18 -9.68
C SER A 91 -0.62 -13.17 -10.30
N GLY A 92 -0.73 -12.88 -11.59
CA GLY A 92 -2.01 -12.71 -12.29
C GLY A 92 -2.73 -11.38 -11.98
N VAL A 93 -2.12 -10.51 -11.18
CA VAL A 93 -2.67 -9.19 -10.83
C VAL A 93 -2.07 -8.12 -11.74
N GLN A 94 -2.88 -7.16 -12.17
CA GLN A 94 -2.38 -6.04 -12.97
C GLN A 94 -1.48 -5.15 -12.10
N LEU A 95 -0.28 -4.88 -12.62
CA LEU A 95 0.72 -4.02 -12.03
C LEU A 95 0.79 -2.72 -12.84
N GLU A 96 0.84 -1.58 -12.16
CA GLU A 96 0.85 -0.28 -12.82
C GLU A 96 1.91 0.63 -12.18
N ASP A 97 2.88 1.06 -12.98
CA ASP A 97 3.88 2.04 -12.54
C ASP A 97 3.22 3.42 -12.39
N CYS A 98 3.55 4.08 -11.30
CA CYS A 98 3.07 5.40 -10.93
C CYS A 98 4.30 6.27 -10.64
N GLY A 99 4.40 7.41 -11.32
CA GLY A 99 5.53 8.33 -11.14
C GLY A 99 5.51 9.05 -9.78
N SER A 100 4.39 9.02 -9.07
CA SER A 100 4.21 9.66 -7.76
C SER A 100 3.19 8.91 -6.88
N LEU A 101 3.21 9.22 -5.57
CA LEU A 101 2.25 8.67 -4.62
C LEU A 101 0.85 9.26 -4.82
N GLU A 102 0.76 10.52 -5.26
CA GLU A 102 -0.48 11.19 -5.62
C GLU A 102 -1.15 10.49 -6.81
N GLU A 103 -0.39 10.20 -7.87
CA GLU A 103 -0.89 9.44 -9.02
C GLU A 103 -1.38 8.04 -8.60
N ALA A 104 -0.64 7.37 -7.71
CA ALA A 104 -1.06 6.09 -7.15
C ALA A 104 -2.38 6.21 -6.37
N VAL A 105 -2.58 7.27 -5.57
CA VAL A 105 -3.84 7.50 -4.84
C VAL A 105 -5.01 7.72 -5.80
N GLU A 106 -4.81 8.49 -6.87
CA GLU A 106 -5.84 8.70 -7.90
C GLU A 106 -6.22 7.41 -8.63
N LYS A 107 -5.21 6.62 -9.03
CA LYS A 107 -5.42 5.30 -9.64
C LYS A 107 -6.08 4.34 -8.68
N ALA A 108 -5.76 4.40 -7.38
CA ALA A 108 -6.38 3.54 -6.39
C ALA A 108 -7.88 3.79 -6.28
N LEU A 109 -8.31 5.06 -6.27
CA LEU A 109 -9.74 5.40 -6.26
C LEU A 109 -10.47 4.83 -7.48
N ARG A 110 -9.88 4.92 -8.68
CA ARG A 110 -10.49 4.43 -9.91
C ARG A 110 -10.62 2.90 -9.98
N ASN A 111 -9.77 2.18 -9.25
CA ASN A 111 -9.71 0.72 -9.30
C ASN A 111 -10.37 0.04 -8.09
N ALA A 112 -10.60 0.75 -6.99
CA ALA A 112 -11.27 0.22 -5.81
C ALA A 112 -12.79 0.11 -6.02
N ALA A 113 -13.38 -0.95 -5.50
CA ALA A 113 -14.82 -1.17 -5.46
C ALA A 113 -15.33 -1.18 -4.01
N PRO A 114 -16.63 -0.90 -3.77
CA PRO A 114 -17.21 -1.02 -2.44
C PRO A 114 -16.93 -2.39 -1.82
N GLY A 115 -16.45 -2.40 -0.57
CA GLY A 115 -15.99 -3.58 0.15
C GLY A 115 -14.47 -3.80 0.09
N ASP A 116 -13.76 -3.13 -0.81
CA ASP A 116 -12.31 -3.20 -0.90
C ASP A 116 -11.60 -2.29 0.12
N ALA A 117 -10.29 -2.49 0.24
CA ALA A 117 -9.37 -1.54 0.85
C ALA A 117 -8.42 -0.91 -0.18
N VAL A 118 -7.88 0.27 0.14
CA VAL A 118 -6.64 0.80 -0.41
C VAL A 118 -5.58 0.75 0.67
N LEU A 119 -4.41 0.17 0.40
CA LEU A 119 -3.33 0.01 1.36
C LEU A 119 -2.03 0.60 0.82
N LEU A 120 -1.48 1.60 1.52
CA LEU A 120 -0.08 1.98 1.40
C LEU A 120 0.74 1.09 2.33
N SER A 121 1.35 0.02 1.81
CA SER A 121 2.33 -0.80 2.54
C SER A 121 3.50 -1.08 1.61
N PRO A 122 4.51 -0.20 1.59
CA PRO A 122 5.43 -0.06 0.46
C PRO A 122 6.47 -1.18 0.32
N ALA A 123 6.64 -2.04 1.32
CA ALA A 123 7.71 -3.03 1.44
C ALA A 123 9.14 -2.45 1.38
N CYS A 124 9.32 -1.16 1.10
CA CYS A 124 10.60 -0.48 0.90
C CYS A 124 10.78 0.71 1.83
N ALA A 125 12.05 1.12 2.01
CA ALA A 125 12.38 2.41 2.61
C ALA A 125 11.89 3.55 1.70
N SER A 126 11.70 4.74 2.27
CA SER A 126 11.11 5.89 1.57
C SER A 126 12.10 6.92 1.05
N TRP A 127 13.41 6.72 1.28
CA TRP A 127 14.45 7.75 1.11
C TRP A 127 14.70 8.17 -0.34
N ASP A 128 14.20 7.41 -1.31
CA ASP A 128 14.29 7.73 -2.73
C ASP A 128 13.32 8.85 -3.14
N MET A 129 12.15 8.94 -2.48
CA MET A 129 11.09 9.90 -2.82
C MET A 129 10.72 10.84 -1.67
N PHE A 130 11.05 10.49 -0.42
CA PHE A 130 10.58 11.18 0.79
C PHE A 130 11.69 11.33 1.83
N ARG A 131 11.53 12.30 2.75
CA ARG A 131 12.47 12.52 3.87
C ARG A 131 12.57 11.30 4.80
N ASP A 132 11.41 10.71 5.12
CA ASP A 132 11.27 9.53 5.97
C ASP A 132 9.91 8.87 5.74
N TYR A 133 9.60 7.81 6.48
CA TYR A 133 8.33 7.08 6.32
C TYR A 133 7.11 7.89 6.78
N ARG A 134 7.28 8.82 7.73
CA ARG A 134 6.19 9.67 8.24
C ARG A 134 5.80 10.67 7.17
N HIS A 135 6.80 11.28 6.52
CA HIS A 135 6.55 12.16 5.37
C HIS A 135 5.78 11.43 4.25
N ARG A 136 6.12 10.17 3.96
CA ARG A 136 5.37 9.35 2.99
C ARG A 136 3.92 9.12 3.42
N GLY A 137 3.68 8.76 4.69
CA GLY A 137 2.34 8.60 5.23
C GLY A 137 1.52 9.91 5.27
N GLU A 138 2.16 11.03 5.58
CA GLU A 138 1.56 12.37 5.54
C GLU A 138 1.14 12.76 4.12
N VAL A 139 2.00 12.54 3.12
CA VAL A 139 1.69 12.79 1.70
C VAL A 139 0.52 11.91 1.25
N PHE A 140 0.52 10.62 1.61
CA PHE A 140 -0.61 9.73 1.34
C PHE A 140 -1.91 10.24 1.96
N ALA A 141 -1.90 10.53 3.25
CA ALA A 141 -3.09 11.00 3.96
C ALA A 141 -3.61 12.33 3.40
N ALA A 142 -2.71 13.25 3.03
CA ALA A 142 -3.07 14.51 2.39
C ALA A 142 -3.68 14.29 1.00
N ALA A 143 -3.08 13.42 0.17
CA ALA A 143 -3.58 13.09 -1.15
C ALA A 143 -4.97 12.44 -1.08
N VAL A 144 -5.16 11.47 -0.18
CA VAL A 144 -6.45 10.79 0.04
C VAL A 144 -7.50 11.80 0.49
N ARG A 145 -7.21 12.64 1.49
CA ARG A 145 -8.18 13.64 1.97
C ARG A 145 -8.54 14.67 0.90
N ARG A 146 -7.59 15.09 0.06
CA ARG A 146 -7.86 16.01 -1.04
C ARG A 146 -8.74 15.36 -2.10
N LEU A 147 -8.46 14.12 -2.46
CA LEU A 147 -9.21 13.38 -3.47
C LEU A 147 -10.62 13.01 -2.99
N LEU A 148 -10.78 12.79 -1.69
CA LEU A 148 -12.04 12.47 -1.02
C LEU A 148 -12.64 13.68 -0.28
N ALA A 149 -12.33 14.91 -0.66
CA ALA A 149 -13.08 16.09 -0.21
C ALA A 149 -14.32 16.22 -1.10
#